data_AF-A0A7R9XT83-F1
#
_entry.id   AF-A0A7R9XT83-F1
#
_cell.length_a   1.000
_cell.length_b   1.000
_cell.length_c   1.000
_cell.angle_alpha   90.00
_cell.angle_beta   90.00
_cell.angle_gamma   90.00
#
_symmetry.space_group_name_H-M   'P 1'
#
loop_
_entity.id
_entity.type
_entity.pdbx_description
1 polymer ?
#
loop_
_entity_poly.entity_id
_entity_poly.type
_entity_poly.pdbx_seq_one_letter_code
_entity_poly.pdbx_strand_id
1 'polypeptide(L)'
;TSRYNKVWEFPYEVRGRRVTMVFTSVTGHLSNFEFADDRHRRWNGVDPRELLVNAAVAKRVPEDKRQVADNVKREARGCDSVILWLDCDREGENIAFEVLAACREANRGIAAFRARFSALSR
;
A
#
# COMPACT_ATOMS: atom_id res chain seq x y z
N THR A 1 4.67 -15.61 1.97
CA THR A 1 4.66 -14.78 0.75
C THR A 1 3.28 -14.84 0.14
N SER A 2 2.72 -13.73 -0.35
CA SER A 2 1.40 -13.73 -1.00
C SER A 2 1.43 -14.68 -2.21
N ARG A 3 0.42 -15.54 -2.34
CA ARG A 3 0.33 -16.54 -3.42
C ARG A 3 0.25 -15.88 -4.81
N TYR A 4 -0.31 -14.67 -4.90
CA TYR A 4 -0.60 -13.99 -6.16
C TYR A 4 0.36 -12.83 -6.46
N ASN A 5 1.04 -12.29 -5.44
CA ASN A 5 1.98 -11.18 -5.61
C ASN A 5 3.42 -11.71 -5.48
N LYS A 6 3.92 -12.20 -6.61
CA LYS A 6 5.30 -12.68 -6.71
C LYS A 6 6.29 -11.53 -6.47
N VAL A 7 7.46 -11.89 -5.97
CA VAL A 7 8.62 -11.00 -5.87
C VAL A 7 9.59 -11.38 -6.99
N TRP A 8 10.02 -10.40 -7.76
CA TRP A 8 10.99 -10.55 -8.83
C TRP A 8 12.24 -9.79 -8.46
N GLU A 9 13.39 -10.45 -8.52
CA GLU A 9 14.68 -9.85 -8.20
C GLU A 9 15.57 -9.85 -9.43
N PHE A 10 16.12 -8.68 -9.78
CA PHE A 10 17.03 -8.56 -10.90
C PHE A 10 17.99 -7.38 -10.74
N PRO A 11 19.22 -7.47 -11.28
CA PRO A 11 20.13 -6.33 -11.31
C PRO A 11 19.62 -5.27 -12.28
N TYR A 12 19.70 -3.99 -11.88
CA TYR A 12 19.32 -2.86 -12.72
C TYR A 12 20.19 -1.62 -12.41
N GLU A 13 20.07 -0.58 -13.23
CA GLU A 13 20.71 0.70 -12.99
C GLU A 13 19.66 1.79 -12.79
N VAL A 14 19.68 2.45 -11.64
CA VAL A 14 18.78 3.56 -11.32
C VAL A 14 19.61 4.81 -11.09
N ARG A 15 19.44 5.82 -11.96
CA ARG A 15 20.17 7.10 -11.90
C ARG A 15 21.71 6.93 -11.81
N GLY A 16 22.27 6.03 -12.63
CA GLY A 16 23.71 5.77 -12.68
C GLY A 16 24.24 4.90 -11.53
N ARG A 17 23.37 4.33 -10.69
CA ARG A 17 23.76 3.42 -9.59
C ARG A 17 23.26 2.02 -9.89
N ARG A 18 24.16 1.03 -9.83
CA ARG A 18 23.79 -0.38 -9.87
C ARG A 18 23.04 -0.75 -8.59
N VAL A 19 21.89 -1.38 -8.74
CA VAL A 19 21.02 -1.81 -7.65
C VAL A 19 20.49 -3.21 -7.92
N THR A 20 20.09 -3.92 -6.86
CA THR A 20 19.20 -5.07 -6.97
C THR A 20 17.76 -4.55 -6.89
N MET A 21 17.02 -4.67 -7.98
CA MET A 21 15.61 -4.30 -8.01
C MET A 21 14.78 -5.45 -7.44
N VAL A 22 14.06 -5.18 -6.34
CA VAL A 22 13.05 -6.08 -5.78
C VAL A 22 11.68 -5.57 -6.22
N PHE A 23 11.10 -6.22 -7.23
CA PHE A 23 9.86 -5.79 -7.86
C PHE A 23 8.70 -6.69 -7.44
N THR A 24 7.65 -6.10 -6.89
CA THR A 24 6.44 -6.81 -6.48
C THR A 24 5.20 -5.95 -6.75
N SER A 25 4.02 -6.51 -6.56
CA SER A 25 2.74 -5.85 -6.82
C SER A 25 1.81 -5.91 -5.62
N VAL A 26 0.77 -5.09 -5.66
CA VAL A 26 -0.39 -5.19 -4.77
C VAL A 26 -1.64 -5.52 -5.59
N THR A 27 -2.69 -5.99 -4.93
CA THR A 27 -3.97 -6.31 -5.57
C THR A 27 -5.01 -5.27 -5.13
N GLY A 28 -5.08 -4.16 -5.87
CA GLY A 28 -5.89 -2.98 -5.53
C GLY A 28 -5.41 -2.27 -4.26
N HIS A 29 -6.33 -1.58 -3.56
CA HIS A 29 -6.05 -0.96 -2.26
C HIS A 29 -5.47 -1.96 -1.26
N LEU A 30 -4.48 -1.56 -0.46
CA LEU A 30 -4.02 -2.37 0.67
C LEU A 30 -4.91 -2.25 1.89
N SER A 31 -5.68 -1.16 1.98
CA SER A 31 -6.44 -0.81 3.17
C SER A 31 -7.81 -0.25 2.82
N ASN A 32 -8.74 -0.34 3.76
CA ASN A 32 -10.10 0.16 3.63
C ASN A 32 -10.43 1.10 4.79
N PHE A 33 -11.35 2.03 4.57
CA PHE A 33 -11.92 2.85 5.63
C PHE A 33 -13.07 2.10 6.30
N GLU A 34 -13.04 2.08 7.63
CA GLU A 34 -14.08 1.47 8.45
C GLU A 34 -14.33 2.37 9.67
N PHE A 35 -15.53 2.32 10.24
CA PHE A 35 -15.75 2.98 11.53
C PHE A 35 -14.80 2.42 12.58
N ALA A 36 -14.27 3.27 13.45
CA ALA A 36 -13.25 2.88 14.43
C ALA A 36 -13.83 2.04 15.56
N ASP A 37 -15.05 2.34 15.99
CA ASP A 37 -15.81 1.63 17.02
C ASP A 37 -16.77 0.62 16.37
N ASP A 38 -16.77 -0.60 16.91
CA ASP A 38 -17.55 -1.72 16.40
C ASP A 38 -19.06 -1.52 16.51
N ARG A 39 -19.53 -0.64 17.40
CA ARG A 39 -20.96 -0.29 17.51
C ARG A 39 -21.45 0.42 16.24
N HIS A 40 -20.64 1.31 15.66
CA HIS A 40 -20.96 2.01 14.40
C HIS A 40 -20.92 1.09 13.18
N ARG A 41 -20.33 -0.10 13.28
CA ARG A 41 -20.27 -1.10 12.18
C ARG A 41 -21.50 -1.99 12.12
N ARG A 42 -22.27 -2.08 13.20
CA ARG A 42 -23.48 -2.92 13.28
C ARG A 42 -24.68 -2.09 12.83
N TRP A 43 -25.45 -2.62 11.87
CA TRP A 43 -26.65 -1.95 11.35
C TRP A 43 -27.63 -1.48 12.44
N ASN A 44 -27.76 -2.24 13.53
CA ASN A 44 -28.63 -1.92 14.67
C ASN A 44 -27.83 -1.49 15.92
N GLY A 45 -26.58 -1.02 15.75
CA GLY A 45 -25.68 -0.71 16.86
C GLY A 45 -25.83 0.69 17.43
N VAL A 46 -26.22 1.67 16.61
CA VAL A 46 -26.43 3.08 16.97
C VAL A 46 -27.55 3.69 16.12
N ASP A 47 -28.01 4.89 16.47
CA ASP A 47 -28.85 5.70 15.56
C ASP A 47 -28.03 6.06 14.29
N PRO A 48 -28.55 5.86 13.07
CA PRO A 48 -27.85 6.22 11.83
C PRO A 48 -27.36 7.67 11.77
N ARG A 49 -28.00 8.61 12.48
CA ARG A 49 -27.55 10.01 12.59
C ARG A 49 -26.18 10.11 13.26
N GLU A 50 -25.87 9.21 14.19
CA GLU A 50 -24.57 9.17 14.87
C GLU A 50 -23.43 8.87 13.89
N LEU A 51 -23.70 8.04 12.86
CA LEU A 51 -22.73 7.71 11.81
C LEU A 51 -22.28 8.93 10.99
N LEU A 52 -23.15 9.93 10.87
CA LEU A 52 -22.89 11.13 10.07
C LEU A 52 -22.16 12.22 10.85
N VAL A 53 -22.31 12.24 12.18
CA VAL A 53 -21.85 13.37 13.02
C VAL A 53 -20.68 12.99 13.92
N ASN A 54 -20.73 11.81 14.56
CA ASN A 54 -19.84 11.46 15.67
C ASN A 54 -19.01 10.18 15.44
N ALA A 55 -19.26 9.45 14.36
CA ALA A 55 -18.53 8.21 14.10
C ALA A 55 -17.13 8.47 13.53
N ALA A 56 -16.11 8.15 14.32
CA ALA A 56 -14.73 8.18 13.87
C ALA A 56 -14.49 7.07 12.82
N VAL A 57 -13.72 7.39 11.78
CA VAL A 57 -13.31 6.44 10.73
C VAL A 57 -11.82 6.18 10.85
N ALA A 58 -11.42 4.92 10.69
CA ALA A 58 -10.03 4.48 10.70
C ALA A 58 -9.71 3.69 9.42
N LYS A 59 -8.47 3.83 8.94
CA LYS A 59 -7.96 3.02 7.84
C LYS A 59 -7.41 1.71 8.39
N ARG A 60 -7.89 0.57 7.92
CA ARG A 60 -7.47 -0.77 8.35
C ARG A 60 -7.10 -1.64 7.17
N VAL A 61 -6.15 -2.55 7.36
CA VAL A 61 -5.82 -3.58 6.36
C VAL A 61 -6.78 -4.76 6.54
N PRO A 62 -7.64 -5.06 5.55
CA PRO A 62 -8.52 -6.23 5.58
C PRO A 62 -7.73 -7.53 5.73
N GLU A 63 -8.35 -8.55 6.33
CA GLU A 63 -7.68 -9.83 6.63
C GLU A 63 -7.13 -10.53 5.37
N ASP A 64 -7.90 -10.52 4.29
CA ASP A 64 -7.53 -11.07 2.98
C ASP A 64 -6.32 -10.35 2.35
N LYS A 65 -6.02 -9.13 2.78
CA LYS A 65 -4.90 -8.31 2.27
C LYS A 65 -3.69 -8.27 3.21
N ARG A 66 -3.79 -8.85 4.41
CA ARG A 66 -2.69 -8.87 5.39
C ARG A 66 -1.42 -9.49 4.81
N GLN A 67 -1.55 -10.61 4.09
CA GLN A 67 -0.37 -11.27 3.50
C GLN A 67 0.34 -10.38 2.49
N VAL A 68 -0.39 -9.55 1.73
CA VAL A 68 0.19 -8.59 0.78
C VAL A 68 0.87 -7.45 1.53
N ALA A 69 0.21 -6.88 2.55
CA ALA A 69 0.79 -5.84 3.38
C ALA A 69 2.07 -6.30 4.09
N ASP A 70 2.07 -7.52 4.65
CA ASP A 70 3.24 -8.13 5.28
C ASP A 70 4.35 -8.41 4.29
N ASN A 71 4.01 -8.76 3.04
CA ASN A 71 4.96 -8.89 1.94
C ASN A 71 5.69 -7.57 1.70
N VAL A 72 4.94 -6.49 1.49
CA VAL A 72 5.48 -5.14 1.26
C VAL A 72 6.35 -4.70 2.45
N LYS A 73 5.87 -4.88 3.69
CA LYS A 73 6.64 -4.54 4.90
C LYS A 73 7.93 -5.33 5.01
N ARG A 74 7.91 -6.63 4.70
CA ARG A 74 9.10 -7.48 4.76
C ARG A 74 10.15 -7.03 3.74
N GLU A 75 9.77 -6.80 2.49
CA GLU A 75 10.71 -6.35 1.47
C GLU A 75 11.25 -4.94 1.79
N ALA A 76 10.39 -4.03 2.27
CA ALA A 76 10.78 -2.66 2.60
C ALA A 76 11.86 -2.55 3.70
N ARG A 77 11.95 -3.53 4.61
CA ARG A 77 13.00 -3.54 5.67
C ARG A 77 14.42 -3.69 5.09
N GLY A 78 14.55 -4.40 3.98
CA GLY A 78 15.84 -4.66 3.33
C GLY A 78 16.21 -3.65 2.23
N CYS A 79 15.32 -2.70 1.91
CA CYS A 79 15.52 -1.78 0.80
C CYS A 79 15.85 -0.37 1.29
N ASP A 80 16.81 0.27 0.62
CA ASP A 80 17.15 1.69 0.84
C ASP A 80 16.12 2.66 0.25
N SER A 81 15.40 2.21 -0.78
CA SER A 81 14.49 3.04 -1.56
C SER A 81 13.30 2.24 -2.07
N VAL A 82 12.17 2.93 -2.25
CA VAL A 82 10.96 2.40 -2.89
C VAL A 82 10.61 3.24 -4.11
N ILE A 83 10.33 2.57 -5.24
CA ILE A 83 9.83 3.21 -6.46
C ILE A 83 8.37 2.79 -6.67
N LEU A 84 7.45 3.75 -6.64
CA LEU A 84 6.02 3.52 -6.78
C LEU A 84 5.65 3.50 -8.27
N TRP A 85 5.28 2.31 -8.76
CA TRP A 85 4.95 2.00 -10.16
C TRP A 85 3.46 1.87 -10.43
N LEU A 86 2.61 2.52 -9.63
CA LEU A 86 1.16 2.44 -9.77
C LEU A 86 0.66 3.30 -10.94
N ASP A 87 -0.57 3.07 -11.38
CA ASP A 87 -1.19 3.81 -12.48
C ASP A 87 -1.21 5.32 -12.19
N CYS A 88 -1.05 6.12 -13.24
CA CYS A 88 -0.91 7.58 -13.12
C CYS A 88 -2.26 8.32 -13.09
N ASP A 89 -3.21 7.80 -12.32
CA ASP A 89 -4.52 8.43 -12.05
C ASP A 89 -4.75 8.65 -10.54
N ARG A 90 -5.89 9.23 -10.17
CA ARG A 90 -6.19 9.55 -8.75
C ARG A 90 -6.22 8.31 -7.86
N GLU A 91 -6.63 7.18 -8.41
CA GLU A 91 -6.79 5.92 -7.70
C GLU A 91 -5.43 5.26 -7.46
N GLY A 92 -4.61 5.18 -8.52
CA GLY A 92 -3.22 4.74 -8.43
C GLY A 92 -2.38 5.57 -7.47
N GLU A 93 -2.56 6.90 -7.41
CA GLU A 93 -1.88 7.73 -6.40
C GLU A 93 -2.35 7.41 -4.97
N ASN A 94 -3.65 7.17 -4.74
CA ASN A 94 -4.15 6.79 -3.41
C ASN A 94 -3.55 5.45 -2.95
N ILE A 95 -3.55 4.44 -3.82
CA ILE A 95 -2.91 3.14 -3.53
C ILE A 95 -1.40 3.34 -3.32
N ALA A 96 -0.75 4.26 -4.05
CA ALA A 96 0.68 4.54 -3.90
C ALA A 96 1.01 5.05 -2.49
N PHE A 97 0.16 5.92 -1.94
CA PHE A 97 0.29 6.37 -0.55
C PHE A 97 0.05 5.26 0.47
N GLU A 98 -0.86 4.32 0.20
CA GLU A 98 -1.07 3.15 1.06
C GLU A 98 0.17 2.26 1.12
N VAL A 99 0.75 1.97 -0.04
CA VAL A 99 2.00 1.19 -0.15
C VAL A 99 3.13 1.92 0.57
N LEU A 100 3.28 3.22 0.33
CA LEU A 100 4.31 4.02 0.98
C LEU A 100 4.16 4.04 2.51
N ALA A 101 2.93 4.13 3.03
CA ALA A 101 2.66 4.07 4.45
C ALA A 101 3.08 2.72 5.04
N ALA A 102 2.74 1.61 4.37
CA ALA A 102 3.16 0.28 4.79
C ALA A 102 4.70 0.11 4.77
N CYS A 103 5.38 0.62 3.73
CA CYS A 103 6.85 0.63 3.67
C CYS A 103 7.45 1.43 4.83
N ARG A 104 6.94 2.63 5.10
CA ARG A 104 7.44 3.52 6.17
C ARG A 104 7.17 3.01 7.57
N GLU A 105 6.11 2.21 7.76
CA GLU A 105 5.87 1.50 9.02
C GLU A 105 7.01 0.52 9.32
N ALA A 106 7.54 -0.15 8.30
CA ALA A 106 8.61 -1.12 8.43
C ALA A 106 10.03 -0.49 8.39
N ASN A 107 10.21 0.56 7.58
CA ASN A 107 11.44 1.29 7.39
C ASN A 107 11.16 2.80 7.26
N ARG A 108 11.24 3.54 8.38
CA ARG A 108 10.91 4.97 8.43
C ARG A 108 11.81 5.85 7.55
N GLY A 109 13.04 5.40 7.29
CA GLY A 109 14.05 6.15 6.52
C GLY A 109 14.01 5.87 5.02
N ILE A 110 13.11 5.00 4.54
CA ILE A 110 13.09 4.60 3.14
C ILE A 110 12.86 5.79 2.21
N ALA A 111 13.76 5.99 1.26
CA ALA A 111 13.62 7.04 0.26
C ALA A 111 12.52 6.66 -0.74
N ALA A 112 11.60 7.58 -1.02
CA ALA A 112 10.46 7.32 -1.90
C ALA A 112 10.61 8.02 -3.25
N PHE A 113 10.38 7.27 -4.32
CA PHE A 113 10.34 7.76 -5.68
C PHE A 113 9.01 7.37 -6.34
N ARG A 114 8.54 8.18 -7.28
CA ARG A 114 7.33 7.92 -8.07
C ARG A 114 7.70 7.79 -9.54
N ALA A 115 7.44 6.64 -10.14
CA ALA A 115 7.55 6.48 -11.58
C ALA A 115 6.33 7.12 -12.25
N ARG A 116 6.51 7.83 -13.36
CA ARG A 116 5.41 8.47 -14.12
C ARG A 116 5.45 7.92 -15.54
N PHE A 117 4.35 7.32 -15.97
CA PHE A 117 4.22 6.66 -17.28
C PHE A 117 2.77 6.76 -17.77
N SER A 118 2.57 6.74 -19.08
CA SER A 118 1.25 6.74 -19.73
C SER A 118 0.98 5.49 -20.56
N ALA A 119 1.98 4.63 -20.74
CA ALA A 119 1.88 3.36 -21.43
C ALA A 119 3.01 2.43 -20.95
N LEU A 120 2.80 1.12 -21.11
CA LEU A 120 3.84 0.11 -20.93
C LEU A 120 4.40 -0.25 -22.30
N SER A 121 5.47 0.45 -22.68
CA SER A 121 6.22 0.20 -23.91
C SER A 121 7.68 -0.13 -23.57
N ARG A 122 8.37 -0.76 -24.52
CA ARG A 122 9.78 -1.09 -24.42
C ARG A 122 10.67 0.13 -24.70
#